data_AF-A0A524I3U2-F1
#
_entry.id   AF-A0A524I3U2-F1
#
_cell.length_a   1.000
_cell.length_b   1.000
_cell.length_c   1.000
_cell.angle_alpha   90.00
_cell.angle_beta   90.00
_cell.angle_gamma   90.00
#
_symmetry.space_group_name_H-M   'P 1'
#
loop_
_entity.id
_entity.type
_entity.pdbx_description
1 polymer ?
#
loop_
_entity_poly.entity_id
_entity_poly.type
_entity_poly.pdbx_seq_one_letter_code
_entity_poly.pdbx_strand_id
1 'polypeptide(L)'
;PEYALQINSLDAGLKVFFSREVKGKAGEDLVEKQNAEIGLMPVVADEAGEYGYIAENRHMVQSFIRGLRPEENFTDGVAVAELLMAAYRSAELGRTLAFPFKGMDDYIPPVARGKWNPQSK
;
A
#
# COMPACT_ATOMS: atom_id res chain seq x y z
N PRO A 1 -24.58 -22.45 -2.28
CA PRO A 1 -23.34 -21.71 -2.59
C PRO A 1 -22.74 -22.20 -3.92
N GLU A 2 -22.83 -21.37 -4.96
CA GLU A 2 -22.17 -21.62 -6.23
C GLU A 2 -20.81 -20.92 -6.21
N TYR A 3 -19.73 -21.69 -6.40
CA TYR A 3 -18.38 -21.19 -6.56
C TYR A 3 -17.86 -21.58 -7.95
N ALA A 4 -17.08 -20.70 -8.56
CA ALA A 4 -16.34 -20.99 -9.78
C ALA A 4 -14.86 -20.73 -9.54
N LEU A 5 -14.03 -21.71 -9.90
CA LEU A 5 -12.58 -21.64 -9.78
C LEU A 5 -11.98 -21.62 -11.18
N GLN A 6 -11.17 -20.60 -11.45
CA GLN A 6 -10.42 -20.49 -12.70
C GLN A 6 -8.92 -20.48 -12.40
N ILE A 7 -8.20 -21.42 -13.01
CA ILE A 7 -6.74 -21.47 -13.02
C ILE A 7 -6.30 -21.21 -14.46
N ASN A 8 -5.44 -20.22 -14.64
CA ASN A 8 -4.79 -19.93 -15.91
C ASN A 8 -3.28 -19.82 -15.65
N SER A 9 -2.47 -20.64 -16.32
CA SER A 9 -1.00 -20.63 -16.15
C SER A 9 -0.32 -19.39 -16.74
N LEU A 10 -1.03 -18.56 -17.50
CA LEU A 10 -0.57 -17.26 -18.00
C LEU A 10 -1.00 -16.09 -17.09
N ASP A 11 -1.80 -16.35 -16.07
CA ASP A 11 -2.27 -15.36 -15.09
C ASP A 11 -1.65 -15.69 -13.72
N ALA A 12 -1.09 -14.71 -13.03
CA ALA A 12 -0.31 -14.96 -11.81
C ALA A 12 -1.19 -15.40 -10.61
N GLY A 13 -2.48 -15.05 -10.63
CA GLY A 13 -3.40 -15.31 -9.53
C GLY A 13 -4.42 -16.41 -9.83
N LEU A 14 -4.59 -17.33 -8.88
CA LEU A 14 -5.79 -18.18 -8.81
C LEU A 14 -7.00 -17.27 -8.53
N LYS A 15 -8.09 -17.46 -9.28
CA LYS A 15 -9.28 -16.61 -9.16
C LYS A 15 -10.46 -17.43 -8.67
N VAL A 16 -11.05 -17.04 -7.55
CA VAL A 16 -12.24 -17.68 -6.98
C VAL A 16 -13.40 -16.69 -7.02
N PHE A 17 -14.49 -17.08 -7.69
CA PHE A 17 -15.72 -16.31 -7.70
C PHE A 17 -16.72 -16.89 -6.71
N PHE A 18 -17.31 -16.03 -5.88
CA PHE A 18 -18.43 -16.36 -4.99
C PHE A 18 -19.74 -15.75 -5.52
N SER A 19 -20.77 -16.59 -5.66
CA SER A 19 -22.12 -16.16 -6.06
C SER A 19 -22.86 -15.43 -4.93
N ARG A 20 -23.89 -14.64 -5.29
CA ARG A 20 -24.69 -13.77 -4.40
C ARG A 20 -25.45 -14.48 -3.26
N GLU A 21 -25.50 -15.82 -3.28
CA GLU A 21 -26.19 -16.63 -2.26
C GLU A 21 -25.31 -16.94 -1.02
N VAL A 22 -24.11 -16.35 -0.90
CA VAL A 22 -23.29 -16.46 0.31
C VAL A 22 -23.86 -15.55 1.41
N LYS A 23 -24.45 -16.15 2.44
CA LYS A 23 -24.97 -15.45 3.64
C LYS A 23 -23.95 -15.58 4.78
N GLY A 24 -23.18 -14.53 5.05
CA GLY A 24 -22.33 -14.40 6.23
C GLY A 24 -22.97 -13.51 7.30
N LYS A 25 -22.64 -13.70 8.58
CA LYS A 25 -23.03 -12.74 9.63
C LYS A 25 -22.19 -11.47 9.44
N ALA A 26 -22.85 -10.31 9.34
CA ALA A 26 -22.17 -9.02 9.28
C ALA A 26 -21.23 -8.86 10.50
N GLY A 27 -19.92 -8.72 10.26
CA GLY A 27 -18.92 -8.48 11.29
C GLY A 27 -17.80 -9.52 11.44
N GLU A 28 -17.87 -10.67 10.77
CA GLU A 28 -16.73 -11.61 10.69
C GLU A 28 -15.96 -11.56 9.36
N ASP A 29 -16.49 -10.85 8.35
CA ASP A 29 -15.90 -10.74 7.00
C ASP A 29 -14.92 -9.54 6.90
N LEU A 30 -14.08 -9.40 7.92
CA LEU A 30 -12.97 -8.45 7.94
C LEU A 30 -11.80 -9.01 7.13
N VAL A 31 -11.93 -9.02 5.80
CA VAL A 31 -10.75 -9.05 4.92
C VAL A 31 -10.32 -7.61 4.72
N GLU A 32 -9.18 -7.25 5.34
CA GLU A 32 -8.63 -5.89 5.48
C GLU A 32 -8.46 -5.06 4.19
N LYS A 33 -8.64 -5.63 3.00
CA LYS A 33 -8.45 -4.92 1.74
C LYS A 33 -9.63 -5.14 0.80
N GLN A 34 -10.31 -4.04 0.50
CA GLN A 34 -11.47 -3.94 -0.37
C GLN A 34 -11.24 -4.63 -1.72
N ASN A 35 -12.00 -5.70 -2.00
CA ASN A 35 -12.93 -5.70 -3.13
C ASN A 35 -13.87 -6.92 -3.06
N ALA A 36 -15.07 -6.61 -2.58
CA ALA A 36 -16.34 -7.25 -2.88
C ALA A 36 -16.76 -8.49 -2.06
N GLU A 37 -17.83 -8.30 -1.29
CA GLU A 37 -18.75 -9.35 -0.81
C GLU A 37 -19.35 -10.18 -1.98
N ILE A 38 -19.17 -9.73 -3.23
CA ILE A 38 -19.56 -10.42 -4.47
C ILE A 38 -18.50 -10.11 -5.54
N GLY A 39 -17.61 -11.05 -5.86
CA GLY A 39 -16.59 -10.78 -6.86
C GLY A 39 -15.55 -11.88 -6.99
N LEU A 40 -14.66 -11.65 -7.96
CA LEU A 40 -13.54 -12.51 -8.26
C LEU A 40 -12.40 -12.18 -7.29
N MET A 41 -12.22 -13.05 -6.29
CA MET A 41 -11.15 -12.93 -5.30
C MET A 41 -9.86 -13.50 -5.87
N PRO A 42 -8.78 -12.70 -5.99
CA PRO A 42 -7.46 -13.23 -6.27
C PRO A 42 -6.95 -13.97 -5.02
N VAL A 43 -6.49 -15.19 -5.22
CA VAL A 43 -5.79 -15.97 -4.20
C VAL A 43 -4.30 -15.75 -4.42
N VAL A 44 -3.65 -15.18 -3.42
CA VAL A 44 -2.21 -14.96 -3.40
C VAL A 44 -1.56 -16.22 -2.81
N ALA A 45 -1.01 -17.08 -3.67
CA ALA A 45 -0.46 -18.37 -3.26
C ALA A 45 0.88 -18.25 -2.51
N ASP A 46 1.67 -17.22 -2.83
CA ASP A 46 2.92 -16.86 -2.14
C ASP A 46 2.96 -15.34 -1.97
N GLU A 47 2.43 -14.85 -0.85
CA GLU A 47 2.33 -13.43 -0.55
C GLU A 47 3.72 -12.76 -0.46
N ALA A 48 4.69 -13.45 0.13
CA ALA A 48 6.04 -12.91 0.30
C ALA A 48 6.80 -12.80 -1.03
N GLY A 49 6.53 -13.70 -1.98
CA GLY A 49 7.01 -13.62 -3.35
C GLY A 49 6.28 -12.54 -4.17
N GLU A 50 4.95 -12.54 -4.13
CA GLU A 50 4.09 -11.63 -4.91
C GLU A 50 4.32 -10.17 -4.53
N TYR A 51 4.51 -9.88 -3.24
CA TYR A 51 4.85 -8.54 -2.76
C TYR A 51 6.34 -8.20 -2.83
N GLY A 52 7.18 -9.09 -3.34
CA GLY A 52 8.60 -8.80 -3.63
C GLY A 52 9.54 -8.86 -2.41
N TYR A 53 9.03 -9.07 -1.19
CA TYR A 53 9.82 -9.08 0.04
C TYR A 53 11.02 -10.05 0.00
N ILE A 54 10.87 -11.21 -0.66
CA ILE A 54 11.96 -12.19 -0.79
C ILE A 54 13.12 -11.60 -1.61
N ALA A 55 12.82 -10.90 -2.70
CA ALA A 55 13.83 -10.32 -3.58
C ALA A 55 14.52 -9.11 -2.92
N GLU A 56 13.74 -8.23 -2.27
CA GLU A 56 14.24 -7.08 -1.52
C GLU A 56 15.20 -7.51 -0.40
N ASN A 57 14.79 -8.46 0.43
CA ASN A 57 15.62 -8.97 1.52
C ASN A 57 16.92 -9.61 1.00
N ARG A 58 16.83 -10.38 -0.10
CA ARG A 58 18.01 -10.97 -0.73
C ARG A 58 18.97 -9.90 -1.23
N HIS A 59 18.47 -8.85 -1.88
CA HIS A 59 19.28 -7.73 -2.36
C HIS A 59 20.04 -7.03 -1.22
N MET A 60 19.36 -6.75 -0.12
CA MET A 60 19.96 -6.10 1.05
C MET A 60 21.07 -6.97 1.66
N VAL A 61 20.83 -8.27 1.84
CA VAL A 61 21.83 -9.21 2.35
C VAL A 61 23.04 -9.32 1.41
N GLN A 62 22.81 -9.41 0.10
CA GLN A 62 23.90 -9.48 -0.89
C GLN A 62 24.72 -8.20 -0.92
N SER A 63 24.07 -7.04 -0.85
CA SER A 63 24.75 -5.73 -0.76
C SER A 63 25.63 -5.64 0.48
N PHE A 64 25.11 -6.10 1.63
CA PHE A 64 25.88 -6.14 2.89
C PHE A 64 27.10 -7.05 2.80
N ILE A 65 26.95 -8.30 2.30
CA ILE A 65 28.06 -9.25 2.15
C ILE A 65 29.15 -8.69 1.22
N ARG A 66 28.76 -7.96 0.17
CA ARG A 66 29.69 -7.37 -0.80
C ARG A 66 30.30 -6.04 -0.33
N GLY A 67 29.84 -5.48 0.80
CA GLY A 67 30.25 -4.15 1.24
C GLY A 67 29.83 -3.04 0.28
N LEU A 68 28.76 -3.25 -0.49
CA LEU A 68 28.22 -2.28 -1.44
C LEU A 68 27.02 -1.56 -0.83
N ARG A 69 26.86 -0.28 -1.15
CA ARG A 69 25.64 0.44 -0.80
C ARG A 69 24.46 -0.14 -1.60
N PRO A 70 23.34 -0.51 -0.95
CA PRO A 70 22.16 -0.97 -1.67
C PRO A 70 21.58 0.16 -2.53
N GLU A 71 20.86 -0.25 -3.59
CA GLU A 71 20.21 0.67 -4.53
C GLU A 71 19.25 1.63 -3.82
N GLU A 72 18.40 1.11 -2.94
CA GLU A 72 17.53 1.91 -2.07
C GLU A 72 18.15 2.03 -0.66
N ASN A 73 18.09 3.23 -0.09
CA ASN A 73 18.65 3.52 1.21
C ASN A 73 17.88 4.65 1.94
N PHE A 74 18.41 5.07 3.08
CA PHE A 74 17.73 6.05 3.93
C PHE A 74 17.50 7.41 3.24
N THR A 75 18.38 7.82 2.33
CA THR A 75 18.21 9.08 1.58
C THR A 75 16.95 9.03 0.71
N ASP A 76 16.66 7.89 0.10
CA ASP A 76 15.44 7.67 -0.70
C ASP A 76 14.20 7.73 0.20
N GLY A 77 14.28 7.11 1.38
CA GLY A 77 13.22 7.19 2.40
C GLY A 77 12.93 8.63 2.86
N VAL A 78 13.96 9.47 3.02
CA VAL A 78 13.79 10.90 3.33
C VAL A 78 13.09 11.63 2.18
N ALA A 79 13.49 11.39 0.93
CA ALA A 79 12.86 12.01 -0.23
C ALA A 79 11.36 11.64 -0.36
N VAL A 80 11.00 10.38 -0.06
CA VAL A 80 9.60 9.94 -0.01
C VAL A 80 8.84 10.66 1.10
N ALA A 81 9.41 10.75 2.31
CA ALA A 81 8.80 11.46 3.43
C ALA A 81 8.58 12.95 3.12
N GLU A 82 9.57 13.58 2.48
CA GLU A 82 9.50 14.97 2.02
C GLU A 82 8.34 15.19 1.03
N LEU A 83 8.21 14.33 0.01
CA LEU A 83 7.11 14.40 -0.94
C LEU A 83 5.74 14.27 -0.26
N LEU A 84 5.62 13.35 0.71
CA LEU A 84 4.40 13.19 1.50
C LEU A 84 4.08 14.45 2.32
N MET A 85 5.08 15.07 2.96
CA MET A 85 4.89 16.31 3.71
C MET A 85 4.41 17.46 2.81
N ALA A 86 5.01 17.60 1.62
CA ALA A 86 4.58 18.57 0.63
C ALA A 86 3.14 18.33 0.15
N ALA A 87 2.76 17.06 -0.06
CA ALA A 87 1.39 16.70 -0.42
C ALA A 87 0.39 17.06 0.67
N TYR A 88 0.69 16.75 1.93
CA TYR A 88 -0.14 17.18 3.07
C TYR A 88 -0.28 18.69 3.15
N ARG A 89 0.83 19.43 2.95
CA ARG A 89 0.81 20.90 3.00
C ARG A 89 0.01 21.49 1.84
N SER A 90 0.12 20.90 0.65
CA SER A 90 -0.68 21.30 -0.52
C SER A 90 -2.17 21.10 -0.26
N ALA A 91 -2.54 19.95 0.32
CA ALA A 91 -3.93 19.65 0.68
C ALA A 91 -4.46 20.59 1.77
N GLU A 92 -3.65 20.91 2.79
CA GLU A 92 -4.01 21.86 3.86
C GLU A 92 -4.25 23.28 3.32
N LEU A 93 -3.45 23.72 2.34
CA LEU A 93 -3.55 25.06 1.75
C LEU A 93 -4.50 25.15 0.55
N GLY A 94 -4.96 24.02 0.01
CA GLY A 94 -5.80 23.98 -1.19
C GLY A 94 -5.14 24.51 -2.47
N ARG A 95 -3.80 24.45 -2.56
CA ARG A 95 -3.04 24.94 -3.73
C ARG A 95 -1.77 24.13 -3.97
N THR A 96 -1.23 24.23 -5.18
CA THR A 96 0.10 23.69 -5.51
C THR A 96 1.21 24.46 -4.81
N LEU A 97 2.32 23.78 -4.54
CA LEU A 97 3.48 24.33 -3.84
C LEU A 97 4.75 24.10 -4.67
N ALA A 98 5.69 25.03 -4.56
CA ALA A 98 7.06 24.77 -5.00
C ALA A 98 7.70 23.74 -4.06
N PHE A 99 8.47 22.82 -4.62
CA PHE A 99 9.14 21.76 -3.89
C PHE A 99 10.67 21.90 -4.01
N PRO A 100 11.42 21.88 -2.89
CA PRO A 100 10.94 21.91 -1.51
C PRO A 100 10.35 23.28 -1.11
N PHE A 101 9.47 23.30 -0.10
CA PHE A 101 8.89 24.56 0.40
C PHE A 101 9.64 25.07 1.64
N LYS A 102 9.52 26.37 1.95
CA LYS A 102 10.18 26.97 3.11
C LYS A 102 9.59 26.43 4.43
N GLY A 103 10.47 25.97 5.34
CA GLY A 103 10.08 25.45 6.66
C GLY A 103 9.58 24.00 6.61
N MET A 104 10.05 23.23 5.64
CA MET A 104 9.64 21.85 5.42
C MET A 104 10.09 20.90 6.53
N ASP A 105 11.32 21.06 7.03
CA ASP A 105 11.91 20.19 8.06
C ASP A 105 11.11 20.20 9.38
N ASP A 106 10.48 21.34 9.69
CA ASP A 106 9.69 21.54 10.92
C ASP A 106 8.18 21.33 10.71
N TYR A 107 7.75 20.98 9.50
CA TYR A 107 6.33 20.87 9.18
C TYR A 107 5.72 19.58 9.74
N ILE A 108 4.65 19.73 10.52
CA ILE A 108 3.86 18.62 11.04
C ILE A 108 2.45 18.65 10.44
N PRO A 109 2.01 17.61 9.70
CA PRO A 109 0.73 17.62 9.01
C PRO A 109 -0.46 17.62 9.99
N PRO A 110 -1.65 18.11 9.59
CA PRO A 110 -2.85 18.11 10.43
C PRO A 110 -3.23 16.74 10.99
N VAL A 111 -3.01 15.66 10.22
CA VAL A 111 -3.29 14.28 10.64
C VAL A 111 -2.42 13.89 11.84
N ALA A 112 -1.11 14.15 11.77
CA ALA A 112 -0.18 13.89 12.88
C ALA A 112 -0.44 14.78 14.10
N ARG A 113 -1.01 15.98 13.90
CA ARG A 113 -1.44 16.87 14.99
C ARG A 113 -2.81 16.49 15.60
N GLY A 114 -3.50 15.49 15.05
CA GLY A 114 -4.86 15.11 15.47
C GLY A 114 -5.94 16.15 15.14
N LYS A 115 -5.66 17.08 14.21
CA LYS A 115 -6.56 18.18 13.81
C LYS A 115 -7.30 17.90 12.50
N TRP A 116 -7.02 16.77 11.85
CA TRP A 116 -7.65 16.43 10.59
C TRP A 116 -9.07 15.90 10.83
N ASN A 117 -10.05 16.50 10.14
CA ASN A 117 -11.43 16.04 10.13
C ASN A 117 -11.79 15.51 8.72
N PRO A 118 -12.03 14.20 8.54
CA PRO A 118 -12.42 13.64 7.26
C PRO A 118 -13.80 14.11 6.77
N GLN A 119 -14.65 14.61 7.68
CA GLN A 119 -16.00 15.09 7.37
C GLN A 119 -16.05 16.60 7.10
N SER A 120 -14.96 17.33 7.32
CA SER A 120 -14.92 18.76 6.96
C SER A 120 -14.67 18.89 5.46
N LYS A 121 -15.74 18.81 4.67
CA LYS A 121 -15.82 19.32 3.31
C LYS A 121 -17.12 20.07 3.14
#